data_AF-A0A937VNY8-F1
#
_entry.id   AF-A0A937VNY8-F1
#
_cell.length_a   1.000
_cell.length_b   1.000
_cell.length_c   1.000
_cell.angle_alpha   90.00
_cell.angle_beta   90.00
_cell.angle_gamma   90.00
#
_symmetry.space_group_name_H-M   'P 1'
#
loop_
_entity.id
_entity.type
_entity.pdbx_description
1 polymer ?
#
loop_
_entity_poly.entity_id
_entity_poly.type
_entity_poly.pdbx_seq_one_letter_code
_entity_poly.pdbx_strand_id
1 'polypeptide(L)'
;NGLLLGVARKRGLEAICVMGEIPVYLHGFPFVYPKASKSVLEVLCSVFELEPDLQSIDEFAQQQEQEIEKLYQKLPEEIKGQLEKLKHVTYTKQAEPSMITEEDKRKILEDIDKMFKKQPPKEG
;
A
#
# COMPACT_ATOMS: atom_id res chain seq x y z
N ASN A 1 -4.59 6.45 -9.29
CA ASN A 1 -5.15 5.92 -10.57
C ASN A 1 -6.63 5.58 -10.58
N GLY A 2 -7.36 5.60 -9.45
CA GLY A 2 -8.80 5.27 -9.45
C GLY A 2 -9.68 6.11 -10.40
N LEU A 3 -9.29 7.36 -10.69
CA LEU A 3 -9.99 8.19 -11.67
C LEU A 3 -9.97 7.58 -13.09
N LEU A 4 -8.85 6.96 -13.49
CA LEU A 4 -8.73 6.31 -14.80
C LEU A 4 -9.66 5.10 -14.91
N LEU A 5 -9.84 4.32 -13.82
CA LEU A 5 -10.84 3.25 -13.78
C LEU A 5 -12.26 3.79 -14.00
N GLY A 6 -12.57 4.95 -13.39
CA GLY A 6 -13.85 5.62 -13.59
C GLY A 6 -14.07 6.05 -15.04
N VAL A 7 -13.03 6.57 -15.70
CA VAL A 7 -13.08 6.93 -17.13
C VAL A 7 -13.23 5.69 -18.02
N ALA A 8 -12.48 4.61 -17.75
CA ALA A 8 -12.58 3.35 -18.48
C ALA A 8 -14.01 2.78 -18.42
N ARG A 9 -14.61 2.74 -17.22
CA ARG A 9 -16.00 2.32 -17.04
C ARG A 9 -16.99 3.16 -17.85
N LYS A 10 -16.84 4.49 -17.88
CA LYS A 10 -17.69 5.39 -18.69
C LYS A 10 -17.59 5.11 -20.19
N ARG A 11 -16.48 4.53 -20.65
CA ARG A 11 -16.24 4.17 -22.06
C ARG A 11 -16.58 2.71 -22.37
N GLY A 12 -17.13 1.95 -21.41
CA GLY A 12 -17.42 0.53 -21.61
C GLY A 12 -16.18 -0.35 -21.69
N LEU A 13 -15.04 0.10 -21.14
CA LEU A 13 -13.80 -0.67 -21.09
C LEU A 13 -13.69 -1.40 -19.76
N GLU A 14 -13.33 -2.68 -19.81
CA GLU A 14 -12.92 -3.44 -18.62
C GLU A 14 -11.56 -2.93 -18.14
N ALA A 15 -11.44 -2.71 -16.83
CA ALA A 15 -10.21 -2.22 -16.23
C ALA A 15 -10.11 -2.67 -14.76
N ILE A 16 -8.88 -2.94 -14.34
CA ILE A 16 -8.52 -3.29 -12.96
C ILE A 16 -7.41 -2.36 -12.46
N CYS A 17 -7.36 -2.12 -11.15
CA CYS A 17 -6.24 -1.43 -10.50
C CYS A 17 -5.70 -2.34 -9.41
N VAL A 18 -4.42 -2.70 -9.54
CA VAL A 18 -3.69 -3.52 -8.57
C VAL A 18 -2.72 -2.60 -7.82
N MET A 19 -2.62 -2.74 -6.50
CA MET A 19 -1.75 -1.94 -5.65
C MET A 19 -1.02 -2.85 -4.67
N GLY A 20 0.26 -2.58 -4.44
CA GLY A 20 1.06 -3.29 -3.45
C GLY A 20 0.97 -2.61 -2.09
N GLU A 21 0.76 -3.39 -1.03
CA GLU A 21 0.75 -2.89 0.33
C GLU A 21 2.17 -2.72 0.87
N ILE A 22 2.37 -1.65 1.64
CA ILE A 22 3.63 -1.38 2.34
C ILE A 22 3.38 -1.32 3.85
N PRO A 23 4.30 -1.81 4.68
CA PRO A 23 4.20 -1.64 6.12
C PRO A 23 4.13 -0.14 6.49
N VAL A 24 3.13 0.23 7.30
CA VAL A 24 2.85 1.63 7.66
C VAL A 24 4.05 2.34 8.30
N TYR A 25 4.91 1.61 9.02
CA TYR A 25 6.07 2.15 9.71
C TYR A 25 7.24 2.48 8.79
N LEU A 26 7.21 2.03 7.54
CA LEU A 26 8.16 2.46 6.52
C LEU A 26 7.79 3.82 5.94
N HIS A 27 6.58 4.31 6.20
CA HIS A 27 6.14 5.61 5.70
C HIS A 27 6.99 6.74 6.30
N GLY A 28 7.55 7.58 5.44
CA GLY A 28 8.40 8.72 5.84
C GLY A 28 9.89 8.41 5.93
N PHE A 29 10.29 7.14 5.79
CA PHE A 29 11.69 6.77 5.62
C PHE A 29 12.08 6.65 4.15
N PRO A 30 13.35 6.90 3.78
CA PRO A 30 13.84 6.78 2.41
C PRO A 30 14.09 5.31 2.00
N PHE A 31 13.34 4.35 2.56
CA PHE A 31 13.43 2.95 2.15
C PHE A 31 12.49 2.70 0.99
N VAL A 32 12.98 1.91 0.04
CA VAL A 32 12.13 1.29 -0.97
C VAL A 32 11.69 -0.08 -0.46
N TYR A 33 10.50 -0.51 -0.86
CA TYR A 33 9.95 -1.80 -0.44
C TYR A 33 9.64 -2.67 -1.68
N PRO A 34 10.65 -3.37 -2.24
CA PRO A 34 10.53 -4.07 -3.53
C PRO A 34 9.44 -5.15 -3.51
N LYS A 35 9.18 -5.75 -2.34
CA LYS A 35 8.12 -6.76 -2.16
C LYS A 35 6.74 -6.28 -2.62
N ALA A 36 6.40 -5.00 -2.40
CA ALA A 36 5.13 -4.45 -2.87
C ALA A 36 5.04 -4.37 -4.40
N SER A 37 6.15 -4.09 -5.07
CA SER A 37 6.19 -4.09 -6.54
C SER A 37 6.18 -5.51 -7.09
N LYS A 38 6.90 -6.43 -6.44
CA LYS A 38 6.90 -7.86 -6.78
C LYS A 38 5.49 -8.45 -6.72
N SER A 39 4.76 -8.20 -5.63
CA SER A 39 3.40 -8.75 -5.47
C SER A 39 2.43 -8.25 -6.55
N VAL A 40 2.56 -6.98 -6.97
CA VAL A 40 1.78 -6.45 -8.10
C VAL A 40 2.15 -7.16 -9.40
N LEU A 41 3.45 -7.36 -9.64
CA LEU A 41 3.95 -8.02 -10.83
C LEU A 41 3.50 -9.49 -10.90
N GLU A 42 3.55 -10.23 -9.79
CA GLU A 42 3.07 -11.61 -9.69
C GLU A 42 1.58 -11.72 -10.07
N VAL A 43 0.74 -10.79 -9.61
CA VAL A 43 -0.69 -10.74 -10.00
C VAL A 43 -0.84 -10.48 -11.50
N LEU A 44 -0.11 -9.51 -12.05
CA LEU A 44 -0.18 -9.21 -13.49
C LEU A 44 0.33 -10.39 -14.33
N CYS A 45 1.41 -11.04 -13.91
CA CYS A 45 1.95 -12.24 -14.54
C CYS A 45 0.92 -13.38 -14.54
N SER A 46 0.22 -13.59 -13.43
CA SER A 46 -0.86 -14.59 -13.37
C SER A 46 -2.04 -14.25 -14.28
N VAL A 47 -2.39 -12.96 -14.45
CA VAL A 47 -3.50 -12.53 -15.31
C VAL A 47 -3.15 -12.67 -16.80
N PHE A 48 -1.89 -12.41 -17.16
CA PHE A 48 -1.42 -12.45 -18.56
C PHE A 48 -0.68 -13.74 -18.92
N GLU A 49 -0.64 -14.72 -18.02
CA GLU A 49 0.08 -16.00 -18.19
C GLU A 49 1.56 -15.80 -18.59
N LEU A 50 2.23 -14.87 -17.91
CA LEU A 50 3.64 -14.53 -18.13
C LEU A 50 4.52 -15.16 -17.06
N GLU A 51 5.70 -15.65 -17.46
CA GLU A 51 6.72 -16.20 -16.55
C GLU A 51 8.06 -15.44 -16.70
N PRO A 52 8.13 -14.14 -16.35
CA PRO A 52 9.40 -13.42 -16.36
C PRO A 52 10.31 -13.90 -15.24
N ASP A 53 11.62 -13.78 -15.45
CA ASP A 53 12.59 -13.95 -14.37
C ASP A 53 12.52 -12.77 -13.39
N LEU A 54 12.16 -13.08 -12.14
CA LEU A 54 12.03 -12.10 -11.05
C LEU A 54 13.20 -12.15 -10.05
N GLN A 55 14.24 -12.95 -10.31
CA GLN A 55 15.33 -13.18 -9.36
C GLN A 55 15.99 -11.89 -8.89
N SER A 56 16.22 -10.93 -9.79
CA SER A 56 16.80 -9.63 -9.43
C SER A 56 15.95 -8.82 -8.45
N ILE A 57 14.61 -8.92 -8.55
CA ILE A 57 13.67 -8.28 -7.62
C ILE A 57 13.70 -9.00 -6.27
N ASP A 58 13.82 -10.32 -6.27
CA ASP A 58 13.94 -11.12 -5.05
C ASP A 58 15.21 -10.82 -4.26
N GLU A 59 16.35 -10.76 -4.95
CA GLU A 59 17.63 -10.37 -4.34
C GLU A 59 17.54 -8.96 -3.76
N PHE A 60 16.94 -8.02 -4.49
CA PHE A 60 16.75 -6.66 -4.02
C PHE A 60 15.78 -6.58 -2.82
N ALA A 61 14.70 -7.34 -2.85
CA ALA A 61 13.76 -7.44 -1.74
C ALA A 61 14.44 -7.96 -0.47
N GLN A 62 15.27 -9.00 -0.60
CA GLN A 62 16.02 -9.56 0.52
C GLN A 62 17.02 -8.56 1.10
N GLN A 63 17.74 -7.83 0.25
CA GLN A 63 18.68 -6.78 0.69
C GLN A 63 17.96 -5.67 1.46
N GLN A 64 16.85 -5.16 0.93
CA GLN A 64 16.08 -4.10 1.58
C GLN A 64 15.48 -4.56 2.92
N GLU A 65 15.02 -5.81 3.00
CA GLU A 65 14.46 -6.35 4.23
C GLU A 65 15.52 -6.47 5.34
N GLN A 66 16.77 -6.82 5.00
CA GLN A 66 17.87 -6.82 5.96
C GLN A 66 18.16 -5.41 6.50
N GLU A 67 18.11 -4.37 5.65
CA GLU A 67 18.31 -2.99 6.09
C GLU A 67 17.15 -2.49 6.98
N ILE A 68 15.91 -2.84 6.62
CA ILE A 68 14.73 -2.55 7.43
C ILE A 68 14.85 -3.24 8.81
N GLU A 69 15.27 -4.50 8.85
CA GLU A 69 15.44 -5.24 10.10
C GLU A 69 16.55 -4.62 10.97
N LYS A 70 17.69 -4.25 10.38
CA LYS A 70 18.77 -3.55 11.09
C LYS A 70 18.29 -2.23 11.70
N LEU A 71 17.44 -1.49 11.00
CA LEU A 71 16.83 -0.28 11.55
C LEU A 71 15.87 -0.63 12.69
N TYR A 72 15.00 -1.61 12.49
CA TYR A 72 14.04 -2.06 13.49
C TYR A 72 14.73 -2.42 14.80
N GLN A 73 15.84 -3.15 14.74
CA GLN A 73 16.62 -3.53 15.92
C GLN A 73 17.21 -2.34 16.69
N LYS A 74 17.52 -1.23 16.00
CA LYS A 74 18.04 0.00 16.61
C LYS A 74 16.95 0.88 17.24
N LEU A 75 15.67 0.59 17.01
CA LEU A 75 14.59 1.36 17.61
C LEU A 75 14.48 1.09 19.12
N PRO A 76 14.10 2.09 19.92
CA PRO A 76 13.74 1.88 21.33
C PRO A 76 12.60 0.85 21.48
N GLU A 77 12.62 0.07 22.55
CA GLU A 77 11.59 -0.96 22.83
C GLU A 77 10.16 -0.39 22.88
N GLU A 78 10.00 0.84 23.36
CA GLU A 78 8.70 1.52 23.36
C GLU A 78 8.16 1.74 21.93
N ILE A 79 9.03 2.09 20.98
CA ILE A 79 8.67 2.24 19.57
C ILE A 79 8.40 0.87 18.96
N LYS A 80 9.25 -0.14 19.20
CA LYS A 80 9.03 -1.52 18.73
C LYS A 80 7.68 -2.06 19.19
N GLY A 81 7.32 -1.88 20.46
CA GLY A 81 6.02 -2.31 21.00
C GLY A 81 4.82 -1.59 20.36
N GLN A 82 4.97 -0.35 19.89
CA GLN A 82 3.94 0.33 19.09
C GLN A 82 3.86 -0.25 17.67
N LEU A 83 5.00 -0.56 17.06
CA LEU A 83 5.07 -1.16 15.73
C LEU A 83 4.47 -2.57 15.68
N GLU A 84 4.68 -3.39 16.71
CA GLU A 84 4.08 -4.72 16.81
C GLU A 84 2.56 -4.67 16.88
N LYS A 85 1.99 -3.69 17.60
CA LYS A 85 0.53 -3.48 17.60
C LYS A 85 0.01 -3.17 16.20
N LEU A 86 0.75 -2.40 15.40
CA LEU A 86 0.39 -2.10 14.01
C LEU A 86 0.50 -3.32 13.09
N LYS A 87 1.46 -4.23 13.33
CA LYS A 87 1.52 -5.52 12.62
C LYS A 87 0.24 -6.33 12.84
N HIS A 88 -0.36 -6.30 14.03
CA HIS A 88 -1.59 -7.06 14.33
C HIS A 88 -2.89 -6.39 13.83
N VAL A 89 -2.94 -5.06 13.70
CA VAL A 89 -4.13 -4.34 13.21
C VAL A 89 -4.45 -4.67 11.75
N THR A 90 -3.43 -4.90 10.91
CA THR A 90 -3.63 -5.27 9.49
C THR A 90 -4.25 -6.66 9.31
N TYR A 91 -4.05 -7.59 10.25
CA TYR A 91 -4.55 -8.97 10.15
C TYR A 91 -5.88 -9.22 10.90
N THR A 92 -6.20 -8.44 11.93
CA THR A 92 -7.32 -8.75 12.84
C THR A 92 -8.68 -8.24 12.39
N LYS A 93 -8.76 -7.43 11.34
CA LYS A 93 -10.03 -7.08 10.71
C LYS A 93 -10.07 -7.68 9.31
N GLN A 94 -10.27 -9.00 9.25
CA GLN A 94 -10.94 -9.61 8.10
C GLN A 94 -12.34 -8.97 8.04
N ALA A 95 -12.44 -7.80 7.43
CA ALA A 95 -13.72 -7.38 6.89
C ALA A 95 -14.00 -8.40 5.77
N GLU A 96 -15.02 -9.23 5.95
CA GLU A 96 -15.69 -9.90 4.84
C GLU A 96 -15.72 -8.92 3.66
N PRO A 97 -15.22 -9.30 2.46
CA PRO A 97 -15.18 -8.40 1.31
C PRO A 97 -16.61 -8.00 0.96
N SER A 98 -17.03 -6.89 1.54
CA SER A 98 -18.39 -6.37 1.50
C SER A 98 -18.35 -5.03 0.79
N MET A 99 -19.44 -4.73 0.08
CA MET A 99 -19.54 -3.45 -0.60
C MET A 99 -19.47 -2.31 0.41
N ILE A 100 -18.72 -1.26 0.07
CA ILE A 100 -18.63 -0.04 0.86
C ILE A 100 -20.05 0.48 1.14
N THR A 101 -20.41 0.62 2.41
CA THR A 101 -21.74 1.11 2.82
C THR A 101 -21.86 2.63 2.61
N GLU A 102 -23.08 3.17 2.62
CA GLU A 102 -23.28 4.63 2.57
C GLU A 102 -22.66 5.35 3.78
N GLU A 103 -22.56 4.66 4.93
CA GLU A 103 -21.90 5.21 6.11
C GLU A 103 -20.38 5.29 5.89
N ASP A 104 -19.77 4.25 5.33
CA ASP A 104 -18.35 4.24 4.98
C ASP A 104 -18.03 5.34 3.96
N LYS A 105 -18.87 5.50 2.93
CA LYS A 105 -18.71 6.57 1.92
C LYS A 105 -18.65 7.95 2.58
N ARG A 106 -19.57 8.22 3.51
CA ARG A 106 -19.62 9.51 4.21
C ARG A 106 -18.37 9.75 5.06
N LYS A 107 -17.93 8.74 5.83
CA LYS A 107 -16.69 8.84 6.64
C LYS A 107 -15.46 9.09 5.76
N ILE A 108 -15.33 8.33 4.67
CA ILE A 108 -14.23 8.48 3.71
C ILE A 108 -14.21 9.90 3.12
N LEU A 109 -15.37 10.43 2.71
CA LEU A 109 -15.47 11.77 2.14
C LEU A 109 -15.10 12.87 3.16
N GLU A 110 -15.54 12.73 4.41
CA GLU A 110 -15.17 13.67 5.48
C GLU A 110 -13.67 13.66 5.77
N ASP A 111 -13.04 12.49 5.79
CA ASP A 111 -11.61 12.36 6.06
C ASP A 111 -10.77 12.92 4.90
N ILE A 112 -11.21 12.70 3.66
CA ILE A 112 -10.64 13.32 2.46
C ILE A 112 -10.69 14.84 2.58
N ASP A 113 -11.86 15.42 2.88
CA ASP A 113 -12.03 16.87 2.99
C ASP A 113 -11.14 17.47 4.11
N LYS A 114 -11.05 16.81 5.26
CA LYS A 114 -10.14 17.19 6.36
C LYS A 114 -8.67 17.15 5.94
N MET A 115 -8.26 16.18 5.13
CA MET A 115 -6.89 16.05 4.64
C MET A 115 -6.54 17.17 3.67
N PHE A 116 -7.42 17.49 2.72
CA PHE A 116 -7.18 18.54 1.72
C PHE A 116 -7.25 19.96 2.30
N LYS A 117 -8.08 20.20 3.32
CA LYS A 117 -8.13 21.49 4.03
C LYS A 117 -6.88 21.79 4.89
N LYS A 118 -6.05 20.79 5.20
CA LYS A 118 -4.84 20.94 6.02
C LYS A 118 -3.57 21.32 5.23
N GLN A 119 -3.61 21.39 3.90
CA GLN A 119 -2.49 21.91 3.11
C GLN A 119 -2.69 23.41 2.88
N PRO A 120 -1.88 24.33 3.47
CA PRO A 120 -1.88 25.71 3.02
C PRO A 120 -1.37 25.76 1.56
N PRO A 121 -1.84 26.71 0.73
CA PRO A 121 -1.32 26.87 -0.62
C PRO A 121 0.18 27.12 -0.55
N LYS A 122 0.97 26.39 -1.35
CA LYS A 122 2.35 26.75 -1.62
C LYS A 122 2.32 28.11 -2.33
N GLU A 123 2.64 29.18 -1.61
CA GLU A 123 2.96 30.47 -2.20
C GLU A 123 4.15 30.29 -3.14
N GLY A 124 4.02 30.87 -4.34
CA GLY A 124 5.05 30.88 -5.38
C GLY A 124 6.11 31.93 -5.16
#